data_AF-A0A254T019-F1
#
_entry.id   AF-A0A254T019-F1
#
_cell.length_a   1.000
_cell.length_b   1.000
_cell.length_c   1.000
_cell.angle_alpha   90.00
_cell.angle_beta   90.00
_cell.angle_gamma   90.00
#
_symmetry.space_group_name_H-M   'P 1'
#
loop_
_entity.id
_entity.type
_entity.pdbx_description
1 polymer ?
#
loop_
_entity_poly.entity_id
_entity_poly.type
_entity_poly.pdbx_seq_one_letter_code
_entity_poly.pdbx_strand_id
1 'polypeptide(L)'
;MANPYWAKVSFSDFIKHFRKMTDEQIIADVRDSMDALEDVDGTGDSFGAFMVKCSSERIQQRSEVNRANALAGHEKHGHEIRKVQPPRLPTTEELYDFCAEKHLDDALGREWLEITLSRGGKTREGMTIMNWKGAVTNYVAARLKTLSKGQQMNNY
;
A
#
# COMPACT_ATOMS: atom_id res chain seq x y z
N MET A 1 -8.60 8.43 -4.17
CA MET A 1 -8.68 7.57 -2.97
C MET A 1 -8.70 6.13 -3.44
N ALA A 2 -7.89 5.23 -2.86
CA ALA A 2 -7.93 3.81 -3.23
C ALA A 2 -9.25 3.23 -2.71
N ASN A 3 -10.15 2.86 -3.62
CA ASN A 3 -11.43 2.27 -3.25
C ASN A 3 -11.14 0.92 -2.57
N PRO A 4 -11.45 0.71 -1.28
CA PRO A 4 -10.92 -0.44 -0.54
C PRO A 4 -11.63 -1.77 -0.87
N TYR A 5 -12.66 -1.75 -1.71
CA TYR A 5 -13.62 -2.87 -1.85
C TYR A 5 -13.46 -3.77 -3.07
N TRP A 6 -12.50 -3.53 -3.97
CA TRP A 6 -12.37 -4.42 -5.13
C TRP A 6 -11.79 -5.78 -4.73
N ALA A 7 -12.66 -6.78 -4.72
CA ALA A 7 -12.25 -8.16 -4.67
C ALA A 7 -11.29 -8.44 -5.84
N LYS A 8 -10.21 -9.18 -5.56
CA LYS A 8 -9.38 -9.74 -6.62
C LYS A 8 -10.03 -11.06 -6.99
N VAL A 9 -10.78 -11.06 -8.09
CA VAL A 9 -11.42 -12.25 -8.64
C VAL A 9 -10.71 -12.63 -9.93
N SER A 10 -10.55 -13.93 -10.19
CA SER A 10 -9.92 -14.38 -11.42
C SER A 10 -10.94 -14.35 -12.57
N PHE A 11 -10.47 -14.12 -13.80
CA PHE A 11 -11.32 -14.28 -14.99
C PHE A 11 -11.94 -15.68 -15.09
N SER A 12 -11.28 -16.70 -14.55
CA SER A 12 -11.82 -18.06 -14.49
C SER A 12 -13.08 -18.15 -13.65
N ASP A 13 -13.19 -17.40 -12.56
CA ASP A 13 -14.37 -17.40 -11.69
C ASP A 13 -15.54 -16.68 -12.37
N PHE A 14 -15.27 -15.56 -13.03
CA PHE A 14 -16.23 -14.86 -13.89
C PHE A 14 -16.80 -15.79 -14.97
N ILE A 15 -15.93 -16.48 -15.71
CA ILE A 15 -16.35 -17.42 -16.75
C ILE A 15 -17.18 -18.56 -16.15
N LYS A 16 -16.76 -19.15 -15.02
CA LYS A 16 -17.49 -20.26 -14.40
C LYS A 16 -18.89 -19.86 -13.92
N HIS A 17 -19.03 -18.64 -13.40
CA HIS A 17 -20.32 -18.09 -12.93
C HIS A 17 -21.33 -18.01 -14.07
N PHE A 18 -20.97 -17.32 -15.16
CA PHE A 18 -21.89 -17.07 -16.26
C PHE A 18 -22.02 -18.21 -17.28
N ARG A 19 -21.04 -19.11 -17.38
CA ARG A 19 -21.03 -20.17 -18.42
C ARG A 19 -22.20 -21.15 -18.36
N LYS A 20 -22.85 -21.27 -17.20
CA LYS A 20 -24.01 -22.17 -17.01
C LYS A 20 -25.34 -21.44 -17.04
N MET A 21 -25.33 -20.13 -17.24
CA MET A 21 -26.52 -19.28 -17.25
C MET A 21 -27.03 -19.06 -18.68
N THR A 22 -28.33 -18.83 -18.83
CA THR A 22 -28.90 -18.32 -20.09
C THR A 22 -28.67 -16.82 -20.23
N ASP A 23 -28.84 -16.26 -21.43
CA ASP A 23 -28.64 -14.83 -21.67
C ASP A 23 -29.56 -13.97 -20.78
N GLU A 24 -30.80 -14.39 -20.54
CA GLU A 24 -31.73 -13.69 -19.65
C GLU A 24 -31.26 -13.73 -18.18
N GLN A 25 -30.70 -14.86 -17.74
CA GLN A 25 -30.14 -15.00 -16.41
C GLN A 25 -28.89 -14.14 -16.23
N ILE A 26 -28.04 -14.05 -17.26
CA ILE A 26 -26.86 -13.18 -17.26
C ILE A 26 -27.30 -11.72 -17.12
N ILE A 27 -28.30 -11.27 -17.88
CA ILE A 27 -28.78 -9.88 -17.81
C ILE A 27 -29.34 -9.56 -16.42
N ALA A 28 -30.12 -10.48 -15.84
CA ALA A 28 -30.64 -10.32 -14.48
C ALA A 28 -29.49 -10.25 -13.45
N ASP A 29 -28.56 -11.21 -13.50
CA ASP A 29 -27.42 -11.28 -12.57
C ASP A 29 -26.52 -10.05 -12.67
N VAL A 30 -26.32 -9.49 -13.86
CA VAL A 30 -25.55 -8.25 -14.03
C VAL A 30 -26.25 -7.06 -13.37
N ARG A 31 -27.59 -6.96 -13.47
CA ARG A 31 -28.34 -5.89 -12.78
C ARG A 31 -28.27 -6.05 -11.27
N ASP A 32 -28.55 -7.23 -10.77
CA ASP A 32 -28.48 -7.54 -9.33
C ASP A 32 -27.04 -7.37 -8.80
N SER A 33 -26.04 -7.60 -9.65
CA SER A 33 -24.62 -7.36 -9.32
C SER A 33 -24.30 -5.88 -9.19
N MET A 34 -24.92 -5.00 -10.00
CA MET A 34 -24.72 -3.56 -9.89
C MET A 34 -25.26 -3.05 -8.54
N ASP A 35 -26.48 -3.45 -8.20
CA ASP A 35 -27.13 -3.05 -6.94
C ASP A 35 -26.34 -3.59 -5.73
N ALA A 36 -25.98 -4.87 -5.74
CA ALA A 36 -25.17 -5.48 -4.67
C ALA A 36 -23.81 -4.80 -4.47
N LEU A 37 -23.17 -4.32 -5.55
CA LEU A 37 -21.90 -3.61 -5.46
C LEU A 37 -22.05 -2.17 -4.95
N GLU A 38 -23.14 -1.49 -5.33
CA GLU A 38 -23.45 -0.14 -4.86
C GLU A 38 -23.81 -0.15 -3.36
N ASP A 39 -24.66 -1.09 -2.96
CA ASP A 39 -25.11 -1.25 -1.57
C ASP A 39 -24.09 -1.97 -0.68
N VAL A 40 -23.02 -2.52 -1.27
CA VAL A 40 -22.03 -3.35 -0.58
C VAL A 40 -22.71 -4.50 0.17
N ASP A 41 -23.68 -5.14 -0.50
CA ASP A 41 -24.40 -6.30 0.00
C ASP A 41 -23.80 -7.61 -0.53
N GLY A 42 -23.33 -8.46 0.38
CA GLY A 42 -22.73 -9.76 0.07
C GLY A 42 -23.65 -10.96 0.30
N THR A 43 -24.95 -10.72 0.56
CA THR A 43 -25.91 -11.78 0.95
C THR A 43 -26.64 -12.43 -0.21
N GLY A 44 -26.63 -11.80 -1.39
CA GLY A 44 -27.27 -12.31 -2.61
C GLY A 44 -26.47 -13.38 -3.36
N ASP A 45 -27.09 -13.91 -4.40
CA ASP A 45 -26.51 -14.94 -5.29
C ASP A 45 -25.84 -14.36 -6.54
N SER A 46 -25.90 -13.04 -6.74
CA SER A 46 -25.32 -12.37 -7.90
C SER A 46 -23.80 -12.42 -7.88
N PHE A 47 -23.16 -12.27 -9.05
CA PHE A 47 -21.70 -12.16 -9.09
C PHE A 47 -21.17 -10.98 -8.26
N GLY A 48 -21.92 -9.88 -8.22
CA GLY A 48 -21.65 -8.70 -7.38
C GLY A 48 -21.65 -9.04 -5.89
N ALA A 49 -22.68 -9.74 -5.41
CA ALA A 49 -22.74 -10.18 -4.03
C ALA A 49 -21.60 -11.13 -3.65
N PHE A 50 -21.25 -12.05 -4.56
CA PHE A 50 -20.05 -12.89 -4.41
C PHE A 50 -18.77 -12.06 -4.27
N MET A 51 -18.60 -11.02 -5.09
CA MET A 51 -17.45 -10.11 -4.99
C MET A 51 -17.41 -9.38 -3.65
N VAL A 52 -18.54 -8.83 -3.18
CA VAL A 52 -18.63 -8.16 -1.88
C VAL A 52 -18.27 -9.12 -0.74
N LYS A 53 -18.79 -10.34 -0.79
CA LYS A 53 -18.49 -11.38 0.20
C LYS A 53 -17.00 -11.72 0.25
N CYS A 54 -16.38 -12.02 -0.89
CA CYS A 54 -14.94 -12.31 -0.96
C CYS A 54 -14.08 -11.13 -0.47
N SER A 55 -14.50 -9.90 -0.75
CA SER A 55 -13.82 -8.70 -0.26
C SER A 55 -13.91 -8.60 1.27
N SER A 56 -15.11 -8.80 1.81
CA SER A 56 -15.39 -8.76 3.26
C SER A 56 -14.62 -9.83 4.02
N GLU A 57 -14.63 -11.08 3.53
CA GLU A 57 -13.86 -12.19 4.11
C GLU A 57 -12.35 -11.89 4.12
N ARG A 58 -11.83 -11.29 3.05
CA ARG A 58 -10.40 -10.91 2.99
C ARG A 58 -10.06 -9.81 3.99
N ILE A 59 -10.95 -8.84 4.19
CA ILE A 59 -10.77 -7.78 5.20
C ILE A 59 -10.79 -8.41 6.60
N GLN A 60 -11.74 -9.31 6.87
CA GLN A 60 -11.83 -10.04 8.13
C GLN A 60 -10.57 -10.86 8.39
N GLN A 61 -10.11 -11.67 7.44
CA GLN A 61 -8.87 -12.46 7.56
C GLN A 61 -7.66 -11.57 7.84
N ARG A 62 -7.54 -10.42 7.17
CA ARG A 62 -6.45 -9.46 7.45
C ARG A 62 -6.56 -8.89 8.87
N SER A 63 -7.77 -8.56 9.31
CA SER A 63 -8.02 -8.09 10.67
C SER A 63 -7.66 -9.16 11.70
N GLU A 64 -8.02 -10.41 11.45
CA GLU A 64 -7.69 -11.56 12.30
C GLU A 64 -6.20 -11.83 12.35
N VAL A 65 -5.49 -11.80 11.21
CA VAL A 65 -4.03 -11.94 11.16
C VAL A 65 -3.36 -10.80 11.92
N ASN A 66 -3.84 -9.56 11.77
CA ASN A 66 -3.32 -8.42 12.53
C ASN A 66 -3.58 -8.59 14.03
N ARG A 67 -4.77 -9.07 14.42
CA ARG A 67 -5.13 -9.36 15.81
C ARG A 67 -4.27 -10.49 16.38
N ALA A 68 -4.07 -11.57 15.63
CA ALA A 68 -3.24 -12.69 15.99
C ALA A 68 -1.76 -12.29 16.11
N ASN A 69 -1.25 -11.44 15.22
CA ASN A 69 0.10 -10.89 15.33
C ASN A 69 0.25 -9.95 16.54
N ALA A 70 -0.78 -9.16 16.87
CA ALA A 70 -0.79 -8.35 18.07
C ALA A 70 -0.79 -9.23 19.34
N LEU A 71 -1.60 -10.29 19.38
CA LEU A 71 -1.68 -11.24 20.50
C LEU A 71 -0.43 -12.12 20.62
N ALA A 72 0.12 -12.63 19.52
CA ALA A 72 1.38 -13.38 19.50
C ALA A 72 2.59 -12.48 19.86
N GLY A 73 2.50 -11.19 19.56
CA GLY A 73 3.40 -10.16 20.08
C GLY A 73 3.33 -10.04 21.60
N HIS A 74 2.17 -10.30 22.22
CA HIS A 74 2.01 -10.36 23.67
C HIS A 74 2.46 -11.71 24.27
N GLU A 75 2.20 -12.86 23.62
CA GLU A 75 2.56 -14.19 24.16
C GLU A 75 4.07 -14.50 24.12
N LYS A 76 4.86 -13.86 23.24
CA LYS A 76 6.33 -14.00 23.24
C LYS A 76 7.04 -13.16 24.33
N HIS A 77 6.39 -12.94 25.48
CA HIS A 77 6.96 -12.26 26.64
C HIS A 77 7.46 -13.22 27.71
N GLY A 78 8.45 -14.02 27.31
CA GLY A 78 9.66 -14.20 28.11
C GLY A 78 10.78 -13.23 27.68
N HIS A 79 10.56 -12.43 26.64
CA HIS A 79 11.43 -11.32 26.26
C HIS A 79 10.62 -10.03 26.37
N GLU A 80 11.12 -9.05 27.13
CA GLU A 80 10.61 -7.68 27.10
C GLU A 80 10.39 -7.24 25.64
N ILE A 81 9.21 -6.69 25.31
CA ILE A 81 9.04 -5.73 24.21
C ILE A 81 10.02 -4.63 24.57
N ARG A 82 11.26 -4.75 24.09
CA ARG A 82 12.04 -3.58 23.77
C ARG A 82 11.17 -2.84 22.78
N LYS A 83 10.47 -1.80 23.24
CA LYS A 83 9.93 -0.76 22.37
C LYS A 83 11.05 -0.48 21.39
N VAL A 84 10.92 -0.95 20.13
CA VAL A 84 11.96 -0.71 19.13
C VAL A 84 11.92 0.79 18.95
N GLN A 85 12.83 1.46 19.63
CA GLN A 85 12.91 2.90 19.61
C GLN A 85 13.12 3.23 18.13
N PRO A 86 12.24 4.06 17.53
CA PRO A 86 12.37 4.39 16.13
C PRO A 86 13.80 4.89 15.91
N PRO A 87 14.53 4.34 14.93
CA PRO A 87 15.92 4.70 14.76
C PRO A 87 16.01 6.20 14.53
N ARG A 88 17.03 6.81 15.15
CA ARG A 88 17.28 8.25 15.04
C ARG A 88 17.42 8.60 13.55
N LEU A 89 16.68 9.63 13.11
CA LEU A 89 16.94 10.26 11.82
C LEU A 89 18.37 10.83 11.80
N PRO A 90 19.01 10.91 10.63
CA PRO A 90 20.34 11.48 10.54
C PRO A 90 20.32 12.96 10.92
N THR A 91 21.41 13.43 11.51
CA THR A 91 21.75 14.85 11.50
C THR A 91 22.06 15.30 10.07
N THR A 92 22.07 16.61 9.85
CA THR A 92 22.48 17.20 8.57
C THR A 92 23.91 16.79 8.18
N GLU A 93 24.83 16.72 9.14
CA GLU A 93 26.22 16.32 8.90
C GLU A 93 26.31 14.85 8.46
N GLU A 94 25.66 13.93 9.19
CA GLU A 94 25.66 12.49 8.84
C GLU A 94 25.01 12.22 7.48
N LEU A 95 24.02 13.03 7.10
CA LEU A 95 23.42 12.97 5.77
C LEU A 95 24.43 13.36 4.70
N TYR A 96 25.16 14.47 4.87
CA TYR A 96 26.14 14.94 3.89
C TYR A 96 27.33 14.00 3.78
N ASP A 97 27.84 13.48 4.89
CA ASP A 97 28.89 12.46 4.88
C ASP A 97 28.44 11.22 4.09
N PHE A 98 27.19 10.78 4.29
CA PHE A 98 26.62 9.65 3.56
C PHE A 98 26.40 9.95 2.07
N CYS A 99 25.91 11.15 1.73
CA CYS A 99 25.74 11.55 0.33
C CYS A 99 27.09 11.60 -0.39
N ALA A 100 28.12 12.16 0.25
CA ALA A 100 29.48 12.15 -0.27
C ALA A 100 30.03 10.73 -0.45
N GLU A 101 29.87 9.86 0.55
CA GLU A 101 30.32 8.45 0.52
C GLU A 101 29.62 7.66 -0.60
N LYS A 102 28.34 7.92 -0.86
CA LYS A 102 27.54 7.21 -1.86
C LYS A 102 27.43 7.92 -3.20
N HIS A 103 28.14 9.05 -3.37
CA HIS A 103 28.05 9.91 -4.56
C HIS A 103 26.60 10.27 -4.93
N LEU A 104 25.79 10.60 -3.91
CA LEU A 104 24.42 11.07 -4.08
C LEU A 104 24.42 12.60 -4.23
N ASP A 105 23.35 13.13 -4.82
CA ASP A 105 23.14 14.56 -4.94
C ASP A 105 22.78 15.17 -3.57
N ASP A 106 23.63 16.07 -3.07
CA ASP A 106 23.49 16.70 -1.75
C ASP A 106 22.23 17.56 -1.63
N ALA A 107 21.82 18.23 -2.71
CA ALA A 107 20.63 19.08 -2.71
C ALA A 107 19.36 18.22 -2.59
N LEU A 108 19.31 17.10 -3.31
CA LEU A 108 18.22 16.13 -3.21
C LEU A 108 18.22 15.39 -1.86
N GLY A 109 19.40 15.09 -1.31
CA GLY A 109 19.53 14.55 0.04
C GLY A 109 18.94 15.50 1.09
N ARG A 110 19.23 16.80 0.97
CA ARG A 110 18.67 17.83 1.84
C ARG A 110 17.15 17.97 1.69
N GLU A 111 16.64 18.00 0.46
CA GLU A 111 15.20 18.04 0.16
C GLU A 111 14.48 16.87 0.85
N TRP A 112 15.05 15.67 0.77
CA TRP A 112 14.52 14.49 1.46
C TRP A 112 14.45 14.66 2.98
N LEU A 113 15.50 15.20 3.59
CA LEU A 113 15.56 15.38 5.05
C LEU A 113 14.52 16.40 5.52
N GLU A 114 14.38 17.53 4.83
CA GLU A 114 13.38 18.56 5.13
C GLU A 114 11.95 18.00 5.05
N ILE A 115 11.63 17.26 3.98
CA ILE A 115 10.34 16.57 3.84
C ILE A 115 10.12 15.57 4.97
N THR A 116 11.14 14.78 5.31
CA THR A 116 11.03 13.73 6.32
C THR A 116 10.82 14.32 7.71
N LEU A 117 11.52 15.40 8.05
CA LEU A 117 11.35 16.13 9.30
C LEU A 117 9.95 16.76 9.41
N SER A 118 9.44 17.35 8.32
CA SER A 118 8.06 17.89 8.29
C SER A 118 6.98 16.84 8.57
N ARG A 119 7.29 15.55 8.33
CA ARG A 119 6.40 14.41 8.57
C ARG A 119 6.65 13.71 9.90
N GLY A 120 7.51 14.26 10.75
CA GLY A 120 7.89 13.64 12.02
C GLY A 120 8.65 12.32 11.85
N GLY A 121 9.49 12.21 10.81
CA GLY A 121 10.29 11.01 10.54
C GLY A 121 9.54 9.86 9.88
N LYS A 122 8.46 10.19 9.16
CA LYS A 122 7.59 9.22 8.49
C LYS A 122 7.64 9.34 6.97
N THR A 123 7.36 8.23 6.30
CA THR A 123 7.12 8.18 4.85
C THR A 123 5.86 8.96 4.47
N ARG A 124 5.60 9.11 3.17
CA ARG A 124 4.39 9.76 2.66
C ARG A 124 3.11 9.06 3.13
N GLU A 125 3.17 7.75 3.33
CA GLU A 125 2.09 6.87 3.77
C GLU A 125 1.94 6.83 5.30
N GLY A 126 2.76 7.59 6.04
CA GLY A 126 2.71 7.66 7.50
C GLY A 126 3.47 6.55 8.23
N MET A 127 4.29 5.77 7.52
CA MET A 127 5.10 4.70 8.12
C MET A 127 6.43 5.24 8.69
N THR A 128 6.88 4.73 9.83
CA THR A 128 8.19 5.11 10.41
C THR A 128 9.34 4.68 9.51
N ILE A 129 10.31 5.58 9.28
CA ILE A 129 11.49 5.26 8.48
C ILE A 129 12.50 4.48 9.34
N MET A 130 12.60 3.17 9.10
CA MET A 130 13.51 2.29 9.84
C MET A 130 14.93 2.27 9.27
N ASN A 131 15.11 2.64 8.00
CA ASN A 131 16.39 2.67 7.30
C ASN A 131 16.48 3.97 6.49
N TRP A 132 16.99 5.03 7.13
CA TRP A 132 17.10 6.34 6.50
C TRP A 132 18.09 6.34 5.31
N LYS A 133 19.18 5.57 5.40
CA LYS A 133 20.19 5.44 4.32
C LYS A 133 19.56 4.87 3.04
N GLY A 134 18.76 3.81 3.17
CA GLY A 134 18.03 3.25 2.03
C GLY A 134 16.94 4.19 1.51
N ALA A 135 16.25 4.88 2.42
CA ALA A 135 15.19 5.82 2.05
C ALA A 135 15.71 7.01 1.25
N VAL A 136 16.82 7.63 1.67
CA VAL A 136 17.42 8.76 0.95
C VAL A 136 17.99 8.33 -0.41
N THR A 137 18.67 7.18 -0.50
CA THR A 137 19.17 6.67 -1.79
C THR A 137 18.04 6.46 -2.80
N ASN A 138 16.94 5.83 -2.36
CA ASN A 138 15.78 5.60 -3.22
C ASN A 138 15.10 6.91 -3.62
N TYR A 139 15.02 7.88 -2.71
CA TYR A 139 14.48 9.20 -2.98
C TYR A 139 15.28 9.93 -4.05
N VAL A 140 16.61 10.05 -3.85
CA VAL A 140 17.51 10.73 -4.78
C VAL A 140 17.43 10.09 -6.17
N ALA A 141 17.50 8.75 -6.25
CA ALA A 141 17.40 8.03 -7.51
C ALA A 141 16.04 8.24 -8.22
N ALA A 142 14.94 8.24 -7.48
CA ALA A 142 13.61 8.51 -8.03
C ALA A 142 13.51 9.95 -8.54
N ARG A 143 14.04 10.91 -7.78
CA ARG A 143 13.96 12.34 -8.11
C ARG A 143 14.79 12.70 -9.34
N LEU A 144 15.99 12.14 -9.47
CA LEU A 144 16.82 12.27 -10.68
C LEU A 144 16.11 11.72 -11.93
N LYS A 145 15.42 10.57 -11.82
CA LYS A 145 14.62 10.01 -12.92
C LYS A 145 13.44 10.91 -13.32
N THR A 146 12.85 11.62 -12.38
CA THR A 146 11.76 12.57 -12.67
C THR A 146 12.31 13.83 -13.35
N LEU A 147 13.44 14.36 -12.87
CA LEU A 147 14.08 15.54 -13.44
C LEU A 147 14.55 15.29 -14.89
N SER A 148 15.16 14.13 -15.16
CA SER A 148 15.59 13.78 -16.52
C SER A 148 14.42 13.62 -17.50
N LYS A 149 13.28 13.06 -17.05
CA LYS A 149 12.05 13.00 -17.86
C LYS A 149 11.42 14.37 -18.10
N GLY A 150 11.45 15.26 -17.11
CA GLY A 150 10.95 16.64 -17.25
C GLY A 150 11.78 17.46 -18.25
N GLN A 151 13.10 17.26 -18.27
CA GLN A 151 13.99 17.90 -19.25
C GLN A 151 13.78 17.36 -20.67
N GLN A 152 13.44 16.08 -20.84
CA GLN A 152 13.11 15.51 -22.15
C GLN A 152 11.79 16.06 -22.71
N MET A 153 10.79 16.34 -21.87
CA MET A 153 9.50 16.89 -22.33
C MET A 153 9.53 18.39 -22.66
N ASN A 154 10.46 19.17 -22.10
CA ASN A 154 10.59 20.60 -22.39
C ASN A 154 11.48 20.91 -23.61
N ASN A 155 12.08 19.90 -24.23
CA ASN A 155 12.92 20.02 -25.43
C ASN A 155 12.21 19.55 -26.72
N TYR A 156 10.89 19.36 -26.66
CA TYR A 156 9.99 19.14 -27.79
C TYR A 156 8.92 20.24 -27.81
#